data_AF-A0A3G2S3H4-F1
#
_entry.id   AF-A0A3G2S3H4-F1
#
_cell.length_a   1.000
_cell.length_b   1.000
_cell.length_c   1.000
_cell.angle_alpha   90.00
_cell.angle_beta   90.00
_cell.angle_gamma   90.00
#
_symmetry.space_group_name_H-M   'P 1'
#
loop_
_entity.id
_entity.type
_entity.pdbx_description
1 polymer ?
#
loop_
_entity_poly.entity_id
_entity_poly.type
_entity_poly.pdbx_seq_one_letter_code
_entity_poly.pdbx_strand_id
1 'polypeptide(L)'
;MRHFHSTTSAWVSTSHYRITLRRSAIGLPRRTGRVVEALGLRKRLQSVYHAQTPVIAGMILAIKELVHVENVRQLAPTSEQEEPIWVNEEGHVVDAGRAARKAPRGFKVVGNLMDEQRDASLRASRS
;
A
#
# COMPACT_ATOMS: atom_id res chain seq x y z
N MET A 1 -16.01 -36.41 21.57
CA MET A 1 -16.61 -35.46 20.61
C MET A 1 -15.96 -34.10 20.81
N ARG A 2 -15.26 -33.56 19.81
CA ARG A 2 -14.60 -32.26 19.93
C ARG A 2 -15.62 -31.17 19.64
N HIS A 3 -15.89 -30.33 20.63
CA HIS A 3 -16.74 -29.17 20.48
C HIS A 3 -16.07 -28.18 19.52
N PHE A 4 -16.75 -27.87 18.42
CA PHE A 4 -16.41 -26.71 17.60
C PHE A 4 -16.80 -25.47 18.41
N HIS A 5 -15.81 -24.74 18.91
CA HIS A 5 -16.03 -23.40 19.43
C HIS A 5 -16.39 -22.51 18.22
N SER A 6 -17.68 -22.22 18.06
CA SER A 6 -18.13 -21.10 17.24
C SER A 6 -17.66 -19.84 17.95
N THR A 7 -16.48 -19.32 17.57
CA THR A 7 -16.13 -17.95 17.91
C THR A 7 -17.12 -17.07 17.17
N THR A 8 -18.04 -16.46 17.91
CA THR A 8 -18.89 -15.38 17.41
C THR A 8 -17.97 -14.36 16.74
N SER A 9 -17.99 -14.33 15.41
CA SER A 9 -17.23 -13.36 14.62
C SER A 9 -17.77 -11.98 14.98
N ALA A 10 -17.10 -11.30 15.91
CA ALA A 10 -17.32 -9.89 16.12
C ALA A 10 -16.98 -9.21 14.78
N TRP A 11 -17.95 -8.54 14.18
CA TRP A 11 -17.75 -7.79 12.95
C TRP A 11 -16.67 -6.75 13.20
N VAL A 12 -15.45 -7.02 12.72
CA VAL A 12 -14.37 -6.07 12.84
C VAL A 12 -14.55 -5.04 11.74
N SER A 13 -14.91 -3.81 12.11
CA SER A 13 -15.11 -2.74 11.16
C SER A 13 -13.78 -2.28 10.57
N THR A 14 -13.80 -1.98 9.27
CA THR A 14 -12.73 -1.28 8.59
C THR A 14 -12.88 0.23 8.79
N SER A 15 -11.78 0.96 8.66
CA SER A 15 -11.76 2.41 8.92
C SER A 15 -11.19 3.22 7.77
N HIS A 16 -10.45 2.58 6.86
CA HIS A 16 -9.75 3.24 5.77
C HIS A 16 -9.97 2.52 4.43
N TYR A 17 -9.77 3.28 3.36
CA TYR A 17 -9.57 2.77 2.01
C TYR A 17 -8.08 2.68 1.73
N ARG A 18 -7.62 1.50 1.31
CA ARG A 18 -6.33 1.32 0.65
C ARG A 18 -6.54 1.48 -0.85
N ILE A 19 -6.08 2.59 -1.41
CA ILE A 19 -6.29 2.96 -2.82
C ILE A 19 -4.98 2.72 -3.57
N THR A 20 -4.97 1.82 -4.55
CA THR A 20 -3.79 1.48 -5.34
C THR A 20 -3.98 1.88 -6.80
N LEU A 21 -3.08 2.70 -7.34
CA LEU A 21 -3.14 3.09 -8.76
C LEU A 21 -2.68 1.94 -9.66
N ARG A 22 -3.60 1.32 -10.41
CA ARG A 22 -3.28 0.19 -11.32
C ARG A 22 -3.00 0.66 -12.74
N ARG A 23 -3.73 1.65 -13.24
CA ARG A 23 -3.58 2.23 -14.59
C ARG A 23 -3.10 3.68 -14.51
N SER A 24 -2.36 4.12 -15.52
CA SER A 24 -1.82 5.49 -15.57
C SER A 24 -2.91 6.50 -15.94
N ALA A 25 -2.79 7.74 -15.46
CA ALA A 25 -3.66 8.84 -15.84
C ALA A 25 -3.16 9.63 -17.08
N ILE A 26 -2.04 9.21 -17.69
CA ILE A 26 -1.48 9.86 -18.88
C ILE A 26 -2.49 9.79 -20.03
N GLY A 27 -2.71 10.92 -20.70
CA GLY A 27 -3.64 11.03 -21.82
C GLY A 27 -5.13 11.12 -21.42
N LEU A 28 -5.45 11.13 -20.13
CA LEU A 28 -6.82 11.30 -19.65
C LEU A 28 -7.18 12.79 -19.47
N PRO A 29 -8.49 13.13 -19.41
CA PRO A 29 -8.92 14.50 -19.13
C PRO A 29 -8.30 15.07 -17.86
N ARG A 30 -7.99 16.38 -17.88
CA ARG A 30 -7.37 17.11 -16.76
C ARG A 30 -8.10 16.92 -15.42
N ARG A 31 -9.42 16.77 -15.44
CA ARG A 31 -10.23 16.53 -14.24
C ARG A 31 -9.83 15.21 -13.55
N THR A 32 -9.66 14.14 -14.31
CA THR A 32 -9.24 12.83 -13.81
C THR A 32 -7.84 12.92 -13.20
N GLY A 33 -6.90 13.57 -13.89
CA GLY A 33 -5.54 13.79 -13.39
C GLY A 33 -5.51 14.54 -12.05
N ARG A 34 -6.32 15.60 -11.91
CA ARG A 34 -6.44 16.35 -10.64
C ARG A 34 -6.97 15.50 -9.48
N VAL A 35 -7.92 14.60 -9.73
CA VAL A 35 -8.42 13.70 -8.67
C VAL A 35 -7.34 12.71 -8.23
N VAL A 36 -6.60 12.14 -9.18
CA VAL A 36 -5.46 11.24 -8.89
C VAL A 36 -4.40 11.97 -8.07
N GLU A 37 -4.04 13.20 -8.47
CA GLU A 37 -3.08 14.02 -7.73
C GLU A 37 -3.55 14.40 -6.33
N ALA A 38 -4.83 14.76 -6.18
CA ALA A 38 -5.43 15.14 -4.91
C ALA A 38 -5.51 13.96 -3.92
N LEU A 39 -5.70 12.73 -4.42
CA LEU A 39 -5.58 11.53 -3.58
C LEU A 39 -4.14 11.19 -3.19
N GLY A 40 -3.14 11.86 -3.78
CA GLY A 40 -1.71 11.62 -3.51
C GLY A 40 -1.09 10.49 -4.33
N LEU A 41 -1.78 10.01 -5.37
CA LEU A 41 -1.29 8.97 -6.26
C LEU A 41 -0.37 9.59 -7.32
N ARG A 42 0.93 9.30 -7.26
CA ARG A 42 1.95 9.88 -8.16
C ARG A 42 2.49 8.87 -9.17
N LYS A 43 2.62 7.60 -8.77
CA LYS A 43 3.19 6.53 -9.59
C LYS A 43 2.27 5.31 -9.63
N ARG A 44 2.33 4.53 -10.70
CA ARG A 44 1.65 3.23 -10.79
C ARG A 44 2.11 2.29 -9.68
N LEU A 45 1.19 1.45 -9.22
CA LEU A 45 1.33 0.49 -8.12
C LEU A 45 1.63 1.12 -6.77
N GLN A 46 1.56 2.45 -6.65
CA GLN A 46 1.57 3.13 -5.37
C GLN A 46 0.21 2.94 -4.69
N SER A 47 0.23 2.61 -3.41
CA SER A 47 -0.94 2.59 -2.52
C SER A 47 -0.92 3.81 -1.60
N VAL A 48 -2.10 4.38 -1.33
CA VAL A 48 -2.33 5.43 -0.33
C VAL A 48 -3.50 5.03 0.57
N TYR A 49 -3.51 5.53 1.80
CA TYR A 49 -4.51 5.20 2.81
C TYR A 49 -5.28 6.45 3.21
N HIS A 50 -6.60 6.39 3.11
CA HIS A 50 -7.49 7.51 3.47
C HIS A 50 -8.64 7.00 4.32
N ALA A 51 -9.09 7.80 5.29
CA ALA A 51 -10.24 7.45 6.12
C ALA A 51 -11.51 7.28 5.25
N GLN A 52 -12.39 6.37 5.68
CA GLN A 52 -13.67 6.15 5.02
C GLN A 52 -14.60 7.35 5.22
N THR A 53 -14.58 8.26 4.24
CA THR A 53 -15.46 9.44 4.21
C THR A 53 -16.19 9.52 2.86
N PRO A 54 -17.39 10.12 2.81
CA PRO A 54 -18.13 10.29 1.55
C PRO A 54 -17.34 11.04 0.48
N VAL A 55 -16.50 12.01 0.89
CA VAL A 55 -15.65 12.79 -0.01
C VAL A 55 -14.64 11.90 -0.71
N ILE A 56 -13.90 11.08 0.05
CA ILE A 56 -12.91 10.15 -0.52
C ILE A 56 -13.60 9.10 -1.38
N ALA A 57 -14.76 8.58 -0.96
CA ALA A 57 -15.54 7.63 -1.76
C ALA A 57 -15.95 8.24 -3.12
N GLY A 58 -16.41 9.50 -3.14
CA GLY A 58 -16.74 10.22 -4.37
C GLY A 58 -15.53 10.41 -5.29
N MET A 59 -14.36 10.73 -4.72
CA MET A 59 -13.11 10.83 -5.48
C MET A 59 -12.70 9.49 -6.09
N ILE A 60 -12.78 8.40 -5.32
CA ILE A 60 -12.53 7.03 -5.80
C ILE A 60 -13.45 6.71 -6.98
N LEU A 61 -14.76 6.94 -6.83
CA LEU A 61 -15.74 6.65 -7.88
C LEU A 61 -15.45 7.42 -9.18
N ALA A 62 -14.97 8.67 -9.08
CA ALA A 62 -14.58 9.46 -10.23
C ALA A 62 -13.38 8.89 -11.02
N ILE A 63 -12.56 8.03 -10.39
CA ILE A 63 -11.38 7.41 -11.01
C ILE A 63 -11.38 5.88 -10.89
N LYS A 64 -12.54 5.25 -10.68
CA LYS A 64 -12.67 3.82 -10.37
C LYS A 64 -12.00 2.89 -11.38
N GLU A 65 -11.92 3.32 -12.64
CA GLU A 65 -11.25 2.57 -13.70
C GLU A 65 -9.72 2.53 -13.53
N LEU A 66 -9.12 3.46 -12.79
CA LEU A 66 -7.67 3.54 -12.62
C LEU A 66 -7.16 2.82 -11.38
N VAL A 67 -8.03 2.59 -10.39
CA VAL A 67 -7.63 2.19 -9.04
C VAL A 67 -8.18 0.82 -8.66
N HIS A 68 -7.45 0.16 -7.77
CA HIS A 68 -7.97 -0.94 -6.96
C HIS A 68 -8.16 -0.42 -5.54
N VAL A 69 -9.27 -0.78 -4.90
CA VAL A 69 -9.60 -0.32 -3.56
C VAL A 69 -9.93 -1.50 -2.67
N GLU A 70 -9.31 -1.52 -1.49
CA GLU A 70 -9.58 -2.49 -0.44
C GLU A 70 -9.99 -1.74 0.83
N ASN A 71 -10.96 -2.28 1.56
CA ASN A 71 -11.30 -1.80 2.89
C ASN A 71 -10.32 -2.37 3.91
N VAL A 72 -9.72 -1.50 4.72
CA VAL A 72 -8.67 -1.89 5.65
C VAL A 72 -8.87 -1.26 7.02
N ARG A 73 -8.24 -1.87 8.01
CA ARG A 73 -8.07 -1.29 9.35
C ARG A 73 -6.61 -1.33 9.74
N GLN A 74 -6.26 -0.43 10.65
CA GLN A 74 -4.96 -0.43 11.30
C GLN A 74 -4.98 -1.47 12.42
N LEU A 75 -3.97 -2.34 12.48
CA LEU A 75 -3.69 -3.11 13.68
C LEU A 75 -2.97 -2.17 14.67
N ALA A 76 -3.38 -2.20 15.94
CA ALA A 76 -2.75 -1.36 16.96
C ALA A 76 -1.22 -1.58 16.92
N PRO A 77 -0.42 -0.50 16.82
CA PRO A 77 1.03 -0.65 16.76
C PRO A 77 1.53 -1.24 18.08
N THR A 78 2.54 -2.09 18.01
CA THR A 78 3.15 -2.69 19.21
C THR A 78 4.03 -1.67 19.95
N SER A 79 4.49 -0.62 19.24
CA SER A 79 5.21 0.53 19.80
C SER A 79 4.88 1.81 19.01
N GLU A 80 4.99 2.99 19.64
CA GLU A 80 4.64 4.29 19.03
C GLU A 80 5.50 4.68 17.81
N GLN A 81 6.64 4.01 17.62
CA GLN A 81 7.64 4.34 16.60
C GLN A 81 7.52 3.46 15.34
N GLU A 82 6.59 2.51 15.31
CA GLU A 82 6.40 1.59 14.19
C GLU A 82 5.38 2.12 13.17
N GLU A 83 5.67 1.90 11.89
CA GLU A 83 4.68 2.15 10.83
C GLU A 83 3.44 1.26 11.03
N PRO A 84 2.24 1.76 10.72
CA PRO A 84 1.01 1.00 10.88
C PRO A 84 0.98 -0.25 10.00
N ILE A 85 0.65 -1.40 10.60
CA ILE A 85 0.33 -2.62 9.86
C ILE A 85 -1.14 -2.54 9.43
N TRP A 86 -1.37 -2.64 8.12
CA TRP A 86 -2.71 -2.62 7.56
C TRP A 86 -3.19 -4.04 7.28
N VAL A 87 -4.42 -4.33 7.73
CA VAL A 87 -5.08 -5.61 7.49
C VAL A 87 -6.42 -5.39 6.77
N ASN A 88 -6.81 -6.35 5.93
CA ASN A 88 -8.12 -6.34 5.27
C ASN A 88 -9.26 -6.77 6.22
N GLU A 89 -10.47 -6.89 5.69
CA GLU A 89 -11.67 -7.37 6.40
C GLU A 89 -11.49 -8.78 6.99
N GLU A 90 -10.72 -9.65 6.32
CA GLU A 90 -10.43 -11.02 6.76
C GLU A 90 -9.31 -11.08 7.83
N GLY A 91 -8.61 -9.97 8.07
CA GLY A 91 -7.45 -9.89 8.96
C GLY A 91 -6.11 -10.25 8.32
N HIS A 92 -6.07 -10.49 7.00
CA HIS A 92 -4.83 -10.68 6.25
C HIS A 92 -4.06 -9.35 6.11
N VAL A 93 -2.73 -9.41 6.31
CA VAL A 93 -1.85 -8.25 6.16
C VAL A 93 -1.75 -7.87 4.69
N VAL A 94 -2.17 -6.65 4.35
CA VAL A 94 -2.15 -6.12 2.97
C VAL A 94 -0.98 -5.20 2.70
N ASP A 95 -0.43 -4.60 3.76
CA ASP A 95 0.79 -3.82 3.72
C ASP A 95 1.48 -3.90 5.08
N ALA A 96 2.63 -4.56 5.08
CA ALA A 96 3.48 -4.70 6.25
C ALA A 96 4.46 -3.52 6.40
N GLY A 97 4.28 -2.45 5.61
CA GLY A 97 5.07 -1.22 5.69
C GLY A 97 6.46 -1.35 5.05
N ARG A 98 7.25 -0.28 5.19
CA ARG A 98 8.65 -0.22 4.73
C ARG A 98 9.53 -1.17 5.53
N ALA A 99 9.21 -1.38 6.82
CA ALA A 99 9.95 -2.29 7.69
C ALA A 99 9.99 -3.72 7.13
N ALA A 100 8.86 -4.22 6.60
CA ALA A 100 8.80 -5.54 5.98
C ALA A 100 9.60 -5.67 4.67
N ARG A 101 9.93 -4.54 4.02
CA ARG A 101 10.82 -4.53 2.84
C ARG A 101 12.30 -4.59 3.22
N LYS A 102 12.64 -4.46 4.50
CA LYS A 102 14.02 -4.51 4.97
C LYS A 102 14.48 -5.97 4.99
N ALA A 103 15.71 -6.22 4.54
CA ALA A 103 16.29 -7.54 4.65
C ALA A 103 16.38 -7.99 6.12
N PRO A 104 16.18 -9.28 6.40
CA PRO A 104 16.47 -9.85 7.72
C PRO A 104 17.89 -9.54 8.17
N ARG A 105 18.14 -9.58 9.48
CA ARG A 105 19.49 -9.36 10.03
C ARG A 105 20.48 -10.32 9.35
N GLY A 106 21.64 -9.79 8.94
CA GLY A 106 22.67 -10.55 8.22
C GLY A 106 22.49 -10.63 6.70
N PHE A 107 21.37 -10.16 6.16
CA PHE A 107 21.10 -10.12 4.73
C PHE A 107 20.99 -8.66 4.25
N LYS A 108 21.26 -8.42 2.96
CA LYS A 108 21.18 -7.09 2.32
C LYS A 108 20.33 -7.22 1.06
N VAL A 109 19.36 -6.32 0.89
CA VAL A 109 18.60 -6.23 -0.37
C VAL A 109 19.52 -5.63 -1.44
N VAL A 110 20.10 -6.50 -2.25
CA VAL A 110 20.79 -6.17 -3.49
C VAL A 110 19.74 -6.19 -4.59
N GLY A 111 19.35 -5.03 -5.13
CA GLY A 111 18.30 -4.95 -6.17
C GLY A 111 18.74 -5.60 -7.50
N ASN A 112 18.91 -4.84 -8.57
CA ASN A 112 19.51 -5.34 -9.82
C ASN A 112 21.05 -5.47 -9.76
N LEU A 113 21.61 -5.55 -8.55
CA LEU A 113 23.05 -5.60 -8.30
C LEU A 113 23.53 -7.05 -8.52
N MET A 114 23.69 -7.44 -9.78
CA MET A 114 24.23 -8.76 -10.15
C MET A 114 25.73 -8.85 -9.86
N ASP A 115 26.42 -7.71 -9.69
CA ASP A 115 27.86 -7.67 -9.41
C ASP A 115 28.27 -6.30 -8.80
N GLU A 116 28.87 -6.31 -7.61
CA GLU A 116 29.32 -5.11 -6.89
C GLU A 116 30.42 -4.37 -7.66
N GLN A 117 31.30 -5.10 -8.35
CA GLN A 117 32.39 -4.52 -9.13
C GLN A 117 31.85 -3.75 -10.34
N ARG A 118 30.77 -4.25 -10.96
CA ARG A 118 30.14 -3.63 -12.13
C ARG A 118 29.39 -2.34 -11.79
N ASP A 119 28.71 -2.28 -10.64
CA ASP A 119 28.04 -1.05 -10.19
C ASP A 119 29.06 0.05 -9.84
N ALA A 120 30.14 -0.33 -9.14
CA ALA A 120 31.23 0.59 -8.83
C ALA A 120 31.85 1.18 -10.12
N SER A 121 32.05 0.35 -11.14
CA SER A 121 32.56 0.76 -12.45
C SER A 121 31.62 1.72 -13.18
N LEU A 122 30.30 1.46 -13.16
CA LEU A 122 29.29 2.31 -13.81
C LEU A 122 29.04 3.64 -13.07
N ARG A 123 29.26 3.69 -11.75
CA ARG A 123 29.21 4.94 -10.98
C ARG A 123 30.43 5.81 -11.25
N ALA A 124 31.62 5.20 -11.36
CA ALA A 124 32.86 5.89 -11.67
C ALA A 124 32.89 6.48 -13.09
N SER A 125 32.18 5.88 -14.06
CA SER A 125 32.11 6.39 -15.43
C SER A 125 31.06 7.49 -15.67
N ARG A 126 30.28 7.85 -14.65
CA ARG A 126 29.21 8.87 -14.71
C ARG A 126 29.59 10.21 -14.06
N SER A 127 30.80 10.33 -13.50
CA SER A 127 31.40 11.60 -13.03
C SER A 127 32.37 12.14 -14.05
#